data_AF-W9V6V3-F1
#
_entry.id   AF-W9V6V3-F1
#
_cell.length_a   1.000
_cell.length_b   1.000
_cell.length_c   1.000
_cell.angle_alpha   90.00
_cell.angle_beta   90.00
_cell.angle_gamma   90.00
#
_symmetry.space_group_name_H-M   'P 1'
#
loop_
_entity.id
_entity.type
_entity.pdbx_description
1 polymer ?
#
loop_
_entity_poly.entity_id
_entity_poly.type
_entity_poly.pdbx_seq_one_letter_code
_entity_poly.pdbx_strand_id
1 'polypeptide(L)'
;MFDATENAIRYKWDPRTWTGFKLRFDAEGAAKGGHCCFHVEDWNCRTVTSEWPCEDLDEALEVLNHFFTLDCKKERERLNSWLPAEYRDAA
;
A
#
# COMPACT_ATOMS: atom_id res chain seq x y z
N MET A 1 5.21 4.20 -8.56
CA MET A 1 5.66 3.22 -9.58
C MET A 1 5.34 1.83 -9.04
N PHE A 2 4.68 0.96 -9.80
CA PHE A 2 4.33 -0.40 -9.35
C PHE A 2 5.60 -1.27 -9.34
N ASP A 3 5.81 -2.00 -8.25
CA ASP A 3 6.87 -2.99 -8.12
C ASP A 3 6.24 -4.39 -8.09
N ALA A 4 6.43 -5.12 -9.19
CA ALA A 4 5.86 -6.46 -9.38
C ALA A 4 6.58 -7.53 -8.55
N THR A 5 7.80 -7.26 -8.06
CA THR A 5 8.58 -8.22 -7.27
C THR A 5 8.17 -8.18 -5.81
N GLU A 6 7.83 -6.99 -5.30
CA GLU A 6 7.39 -6.78 -3.92
C GLU A 6 5.85 -6.74 -3.78
N ASN A 7 5.12 -6.85 -4.90
CA ASN A 7 3.68 -6.59 -4.99
C ASN A 7 3.29 -5.32 -4.22
N ALA A 8 3.98 -4.23 -4.55
CA ALA A 8 3.88 -2.98 -3.81
C ALA A 8 3.81 -1.76 -4.73
N ILE A 9 3.14 -0.71 -4.28
CA ILE A 9 3.05 0.57 -4.98
C ILE A 9 3.84 1.61 -4.19
N ARG A 10 4.82 2.23 -4.86
CA ARG A 10 5.67 3.25 -4.25
C ARG A 10 5.08 4.65 -4.42
N TYR A 11 5.00 5.39 -3.32
CA TYR A 11 4.53 6.77 -3.18
C TYR A 11 5.67 7.69 -2.76
N LYS A 12 5.74 8.88 -3.38
CA LYS A 12 6.77 9.90 -3.10
C LYS A 12 8.20 9.32 -3.01
N TRP A 13 8.46 8.30 -3.83
CA TRP A 13 9.69 7.52 -3.78
C TRP A 13 10.84 8.27 -4.44
N ASP A 14 11.89 8.52 -3.67
CA ASP A 14 13.14 9.10 -4.16
C ASP A 14 14.15 7.97 -4.43
N PRO A 15 14.49 7.69 -5.71
CA PRO A 15 15.40 6.60 -6.05
C PRO A 15 16.86 6.88 -5.66
N ARG A 16 17.20 8.14 -5.35
CA ARG A 16 18.55 8.54 -4.98
C ARG A 16 18.86 8.20 -3.52
N THR A 17 17.90 8.42 -2.64
CA THR A 17 18.00 8.17 -1.20
C THR A 17 17.30 6.89 -0.76
N TRP A 18 16.53 6.25 -1.65
CA TRP A 18 15.68 5.08 -1.33
C TRP A 18 14.73 5.38 -0.16
N THR A 19 14.14 6.57 -0.22
CA THR A 19 13.24 7.10 0.80
C THR A 19 11.87 7.32 0.19
N GLY A 20 10.82 7.07 0.95
CA GLY A 20 9.44 7.27 0.54
C GLY A 20 8.53 6.20 1.13
N PHE A 21 7.35 6.06 0.58
CA PHE A 21 6.35 5.16 1.14
C PHE A 21 6.04 4.04 0.15
N LYS A 22 5.73 2.86 0.67
CA LYS A 22 5.25 1.72 -0.11
C LYS A 22 3.94 1.23 0.46
N LEU A 23 2.98 0.94 -0.42
CA LEU A 23 1.79 0.18 -0.09
C LEU A 23 1.98 -1.23 -0.62
N ARG A 24 2.14 -2.20 0.28
CA ARG A 24 2.28 -3.62 -0.05
C ARG A 24 0.96 -4.33 0.20
N PHE A 25 0.63 -5.27 -0.69
CA PHE A 25 -0.52 -6.15 -0.51
C PHE A 25 -0.04 -7.56 -0.19
N ASP A 26 -0.41 -8.06 0.99
CA ASP A 26 -0.08 -9.38 1.48
C ASP A 26 -1.19 -10.38 1.11
N ALA A 27 -1.08 -10.93 -0.10
CA ALA A 27 -2.06 -11.87 -0.63
C ALA A 27 -2.13 -13.18 0.17
N GLU A 28 -1.03 -13.58 0.82
CA GLU A 28 -0.99 -14.79 1.66
C GLU A 28 -1.73 -14.59 2.98
N GLY A 29 -1.59 -13.42 3.61
CA GLY A 29 -2.37 -13.02 4.78
C GLY A 29 -3.86 -12.98 4.45
N ALA A 30 -4.21 -12.35 3.33
CA ALA A 30 -5.59 -12.27 2.84
C ALA A 30 -6.20 -13.66 2.59
N ALA A 31 -5.46 -14.55 1.92
CA ALA A 31 -5.94 -15.90 1.61
C ALA A 31 -6.13 -16.79 2.85
N LYS A 32 -5.45 -16.48 3.96
CA LYS A 32 -5.59 -17.21 5.24
C LYS A 32 -6.72 -16.66 6.12
N GLY A 33 -7.48 -15.67 5.64
CA GLY A 33 -8.48 -14.95 6.43
C GLY A 33 -7.85 -13.99 7.45
N GLY A 34 -6.60 -13.58 7.21
CA GLY A 34 -5.94 -12.56 8.01
C GLY A 34 -6.59 -11.21 7.76
N HIS A 35 -6.88 -10.50 8.85
CA HIS A 35 -7.52 -9.20 8.82
C HIS A 35 -6.63 -8.14 8.13
N CYS A 36 -5.30 -8.20 8.30
CA CYS A 36 -4.38 -7.19 7.76
C CYS A 36 -3.80 -7.61 6.40
N CYS A 37 -4.45 -7.20 5.31
CA CYS A 37 -4.00 -7.53 3.95
C CYS A 37 -3.14 -6.43 3.32
N PHE A 38 -3.17 -5.23 3.88
CA PHE A 38 -2.47 -4.06 3.35
C PHE A 38 -1.43 -3.58 4.35
N HIS A 39 -0.23 -3.24 3.87
CA HIS A 39 0.84 -2.70 4.69
C HIS A 39 1.33 -1.40 4.08
N VAL A 40 1.19 -0.30 4.82
CA VAL A 40 1.86 0.95 4.48
C VAL A 40 3.21 0.97 5.18
N GLU A 41 4.27 1.07 4.40
CA GLU A 41 5.65 1.06 4.88
C GLU A 41 6.31 2.41 4.57
N ASP A 42 6.78 3.10 5.59
CA ASP A 42 7.71 4.21 5.45
C ASP A 42 9.12 3.65 5.30
N TRP A 43 9.79 4.03 4.22
CA TRP A 43 11.15 3.63 3.91
C TRP A 43 12.06 4.85 4.01
N ASN A 44 13.15 4.71 4.75
CA ASN A 44 14.22 5.68 4.80
C ASN A 44 15.56 4.95 4.64
N CYS A 45 16.37 5.35 3.65
CA CYS A 45 17.67 4.73 3.37
C CYS A 45 17.62 3.19 3.24
N ARG A 46 16.64 2.64 2.51
CA ARG A 46 16.42 1.18 2.33
C ARG A 46 16.03 0.39 3.58
N THR A 47 15.60 1.07 4.63
CA THR A 47 15.10 0.43 5.85
C THR A 47 13.65 0.87 6.09
N VAL A 48 12.79 -0.09 6.44
CA VAL A 48 11.44 0.20 6.91
C VAL A 48 11.56 0.86 8.27
N THR A 49 11.20 2.13 8.35
CA THR A 49 11.23 2.93 9.57
C THR A 49 9.92 2.86 10.32
N SER A 50 8.81 2.66 9.62
CA SER A 50 7.49 2.45 10.20
C SER A 50 6.64 1.58 9.29
N GLU A 51 5.86 0.70 9.89
CA GLU A 51 4.88 -0.12 9.18
C GLU A 51 3.52 0.04 9.86
N TRP A 52 2.50 0.28 9.04
CA TRP A 52 1.10 0.30 9.46
C TRP A 52 0.38 -0.86 8.77
N PRO A 53 0.03 -1.92 9.52
CA PRO A 53 -0.87 -2.95 9.02
C PRO A 53 -2.29 -2.37 8.96
N CYS A 54 -2.94 -2.53 7.81
CA CYS A 54 -4.29 -2.04 7.54
C CYS A 54 -5.17 -3.21 7.12
N GLU A 55 -6.41 -3.21 7.58
CA GLU A 55 -7.36 -4.27 7.25
C GLU A 55 -7.85 -4.11 5.82
N ASP A 56 -8.22 -2.87 5.49
CA ASP A 56 -8.78 -2.52 4.19
C ASP A 56 -7.93 -1.50 3.43
N LEU A 57 -8.20 -1.41 2.13
CA LEU A 57 -7.58 -0.42 1.25
C LEU A 57 -7.88 1.02 1.69
N ASP A 58 -9.06 1.27 2.26
CA ASP A 58 -9.48 2.60 2.71
C ASP A 58 -8.62 3.08 3.88
N GLU A 59 -8.39 2.24 4.88
CA GLU A 59 -7.47 2.55 6.00
C GLU A 59 -6.05 2.83 5.50
N ALA A 60 -5.54 2.02 4.58
CA ALA A 60 -4.22 2.23 4.00
C ALA A 60 -4.12 3.57 3.26
N LEU A 61 -5.19 3.96 2.56
CA LEU A 61 -5.30 5.25 1.90
C LEU A 61 -5.41 6.40 2.90
N GLU A 62 -6.12 6.23 4.02
CA GLU A 62 -6.19 7.23 5.09
C GLU A 62 -4.81 7.49 5.70
N VAL A 63 -4.03 6.44 5.97
CA VAL A 63 -2.64 6.57 6.44
C VAL A 63 -1.80 7.33 5.42
N LEU A 64 -1.84 6.95 4.14
CA LEU A 64 -1.11 7.65 3.08
C LEU A 64 -1.56 9.12 2.92
N ASN A 65 -2.87 9.39 3.07
CA ASN A 65 -3.44 10.72 2.99
C ASN A 65 -2.95 11.62 4.14
N HIS A 66 -2.77 11.05 5.34
CA HIS A 66 -2.21 11.77 6.49
C HIS A 66 -0.81 12.35 6.19
N PHE A 67 0.01 11.64 5.41
CA PHE A 67 1.39 12.06 5.16
C PHE A 67 1.58 12.98 3.94
N PHE A 68 0.83 12.82 2.84
CA PHE A 68 1.08 13.60 1.60
C PHE A 68 -0.13 14.28 0.98
N THR A 69 -1.29 14.25 1.63
CA THR A 69 -2.57 14.75 1.07
C THR A 69 -2.85 14.09 -0.30
N LEU A 70 -3.49 12.93 -0.26
CA LEU A 70 -3.73 12.08 -1.42
C LEU A 70 -5.23 12.06 -1.74
N ASP A 71 -5.56 11.99 -3.03
CA ASP A 71 -6.96 11.89 -3.44
C ASP A 71 -7.42 10.43 -3.30
N CYS A 72 -7.94 10.09 -2.12
CA CYS A 72 -8.27 8.69 -1.77
C CYS A 72 -9.22 8.06 -2.79
N LYS A 73 -10.19 8.80 -3.34
CA LYS A 73 -11.10 8.27 -4.37
C LYS A 73 -10.36 7.87 -5.64
N LYS A 74 -9.57 8.79 -6.19
CA LYS A 74 -8.83 8.53 -7.43
C LYS A 74 -7.82 7.41 -7.24
N GLU A 75 -7.17 7.37 -6.09
CA GLU A 75 -6.16 6.36 -5.80
C GLU A 75 -6.79 5.00 -5.52
N ARG A 76 -7.95 4.95 -4.86
CA ARG A 76 -8.75 3.74 -4.71
C ARG A 76 -9.13 3.14 -6.06
N GLU A 77 -9.57 3.94 -7.04
CA GLU A 77 -9.89 3.42 -8.38
C GLU A 77 -8.65 2.83 -9.08
N ARG A 78 -7.51 3.51 -8.93
CA ARG A 78 -6.22 3.04 -9.47
C ARG A 78 -5.75 1.76 -8.78
N LEU A 79 -5.92 1.64 -7.47
CA LEU A 79 -5.54 0.49 -6.67
C LEU A 79 -6.50 -0.70 -6.87
N ASN A 80 -7.79 -0.45 -7.08
CA ASN A 80 -8.76 -1.48 -7.46
C ASN A 80 -8.37 -2.18 -8.76
N SER A 81 -7.83 -1.43 -9.72
CA SER A 81 -7.32 -2.02 -10.97
C SER A 81 -6.08 -2.89 -10.76
N TRP A 82 -5.30 -2.61 -9.71
CA TRP A 82 -4.11 -3.36 -9.34
C TRP A 82 -4.43 -4.62 -8.51
N LEU A 83 -5.46 -4.56 -7.65
CA LEU A 83 -5.84 -5.68 -6.79
C LEU A 83 -6.39 -6.87 -7.61
N PRO A 84 -6.14 -8.12 -7.15
CA PRO A 84 -6.75 -9.31 -7.73
C PRO A 84 -8.28 -9.21 -7.64
N ALA A 85 -8.99 -9.74 -8.64
CA ALA A 85 -10.45 -9.61 -8.76
C ALA A 85 -11.20 -10.07 -7.50
N GLU A 86 -10.66 -11.06 -6.79
CA GLU A 86 -11.21 -11.63 -5.56
C GLU A 86 -11.23 -10.65 -4.37
N TYR A 87 -10.38 -9.62 -4.41
CA TYR A 87 -10.26 -8.59 -3.36
C TYR A 87 -10.72 -7.20 -3.84
N ARG A 88 -11.32 -7.11 -5.04
CA ARG A 88 -11.93 -5.87 -5.56
C ARG A 88 -13.29 -5.57 -4.94
N ASP A 89 -14.00 -6.60 -4.47
CA ASP A 89 -15.36 -6.49 -3.92
C ASP A 89 -15.39 -6.23 -2.40
N ALA A 90 -14.24 -6.34 -1.73
CA ALA A 90 -14.09 -5.97 -0.32
C ALA A 90 -13.77 -4.46 -0.12
N ALA A 91 -13.73 -3.67 -1.20
CA ALA A 91 -13.35 -2.25 -1.21
C ALA A 91 -14.55 -1.30 -1.29
#